data_AF-A0A318TCV7-F1
#
_entry.id   AF-A0A318TCV7-F1
#
_cell.length_a   1.000
_cell.length_b   1.000
_cell.length_c   1.000
_cell.angle_alpha   90.00
_cell.angle_beta   90.00
_cell.angle_gamma   90.00
#
_symmetry.space_group_name_H-M   'P 1'
#
loop_
_entity.id
_entity.type
_entity.pdbx_description
1 polymer ?
#
loop_
_entity_poly.entity_id
_entity_poly.type
_entity_poly.pdbx_seq_one_letter_code
_entity_poly.pdbx_strand_id
1 'polypeptide(L)'
;MTSSIPIIDKKSFVRWFLKNYQLKRRECVWILNYLLSNDNLLENIHFVEEAHYCPRAIVMSSVDSTGVPFRFYKGNIMTSDAEKSFHDLRLHPNESMYIQLNFPNIPPSQQYLAVLEENPFMPKYLHISERDRLIAEEMLNNSLLAFQEEKLLKEIDDALDKGDKEKFYSLSNLLQTLKQTTKNV
;
A
#
# COMPACT_ATOMS: atom_id res chain seq x y z
N MET A 1 9.53 -3.64 -16.13
CA MET A 1 8.41 -2.95 -16.80
C MET A 1 7.65 -2.23 -15.71
N THR A 2 7.76 -0.91 -15.61
CA THR A 2 7.01 -0.14 -14.62
C THR A 2 5.57 -0.04 -15.12
N SER A 3 4.70 -0.88 -14.59
CA SER A 3 3.26 -0.84 -14.87
C SER A 3 2.74 0.54 -14.43
N SER A 4 2.36 1.39 -15.39
CA SER A 4 1.79 2.69 -15.08
C SER A 4 0.45 2.49 -14.37
N ILE A 5 0.31 3.02 -13.15
CA ILE A 5 -0.93 2.90 -12.38
C ILE A 5 -2.02 3.77 -13.04
N PRO A 6 -3.24 3.25 -13.23
CA PRO A 6 -4.33 4.00 -13.82
C PRO A 6 -4.62 5.32 -13.08
N ILE A 7 -4.82 6.40 -13.84
CA ILE A 7 -5.16 7.72 -13.30
C ILE A 7 -6.41 7.67 -12.41
N ILE A 8 -7.36 6.79 -12.74
CA ILE A 8 -8.60 6.63 -11.98
C ILE A 8 -8.36 6.11 -10.55
N ASP A 9 -7.38 5.23 -10.36
CA ASP A 9 -7.02 4.71 -9.05
C ASP A 9 -6.31 5.79 -8.23
N LYS A 10 -5.39 6.53 -8.85
CA LYS A 10 -4.74 7.71 -8.26
C LYS A 10 -5.77 8.74 -7.79
N LYS A 11 -6.76 9.07 -8.63
CA LYS A 11 -7.84 10.01 -8.26
C LYS A 11 -8.71 9.47 -7.12
N SER A 12 -9.07 8.19 -7.18
CA SER A 12 -9.89 7.54 -6.16
C SER A 12 -9.19 7.53 -4.81
N PHE A 13 -7.89 7.22 -4.80
CA PHE A 13 -7.05 7.29 -3.61
C PHE A 13 -6.99 8.70 -3.04
N VAL A 14 -6.66 9.72 -3.84
CA VAL A 14 -6.52 11.09 -3.31
C VAL A 14 -7.85 11.61 -2.75
N ARG A 15 -8.99 11.31 -3.40
CA ARG A 15 -10.33 11.65 -2.87
C ARG A 15 -10.63 10.92 -1.57
N TRP A 16 -10.33 9.63 -1.51
CA TRP A 16 -10.49 8.83 -0.30
C TRP A 16 -9.62 9.39 0.83
N PHE A 17 -8.35 9.70 0.56
CA PHE A 17 -7.41 10.24 1.55
C PHE A 17 -7.89 11.58 2.11
N LEU A 18 -8.26 12.54 1.24
CA LEU A 18 -8.75 13.86 1.65
C LEU A 18 -10.07 13.80 2.44
N LYS A 19 -10.89 12.77 2.23
CA LYS A 19 -12.14 12.56 2.97
C LYS A 19 -11.90 11.99 4.38
N ASN A 20 -10.90 11.13 4.54
CA ASN A 20 -10.70 10.36 5.77
C ASN A 20 -9.63 10.97 6.69
N TYR A 21 -8.70 11.79 6.17
CA TYR A 21 -7.59 12.31 6.94
C TYR A 21 -7.43 13.81 6.81
N GLN A 22 -7.13 14.45 7.95
CA GLN A 22 -6.75 15.86 8.00
C GLN A 22 -5.24 16.01 7.93
N LEU A 23 -4.75 16.82 6.98
CA LEU A 23 -3.32 17.14 6.86
C LEU A 23 -2.90 18.16 7.93
N LYS A 24 -1.68 18.01 8.48
CA LYS A 24 -1.10 18.98 9.42
C LYS A 24 -0.97 20.38 8.85
N ARG A 25 -0.88 20.48 7.52
CA ARG A 25 -0.68 21.73 6.79
C ARG A 25 -1.74 21.87 5.70
N ARG A 26 -2.46 23.00 5.70
CA ARG A 26 -3.59 23.24 4.80
C ARG A 26 -3.17 23.34 3.33
N GLU A 27 -1.97 23.86 3.04
CA GLU A 27 -1.47 24.01 1.67
C GLU A 27 -1.31 22.64 0.98
N CYS A 28 -1.07 21.57 1.74
CA CYS A 28 -1.02 20.20 1.23
C CYS A 28 -2.38 19.77 0.62
N VAL A 29 -3.49 20.23 1.20
CA VAL A 29 -4.84 19.98 0.66
C VAL A 29 -5.01 20.64 -0.70
N TRP A 30 -4.44 21.83 -0.90
CA TRP A 30 -4.48 22.53 -2.18
C TRP A 30 -3.64 21.81 -3.23
N ILE A 31 -2.45 21.32 -2.85
CA ILE A 31 -1.61 20.51 -3.73
C ILE A 31 -2.39 19.28 -4.20
N LEU A 32 -2.96 18.50 -3.28
CA LEU A 32 -3.71 17.29 -3.63
C LEU A 32 -4.96 17.58 -4.47
N ASN A 33 -5.70 18.65 -4.18
CA ASN A 33 -6.83 19.06 -5.02
C ASN A 33 -6.39 19.51 -6.42
N TYR A 34 -5.25 20.19 -6.52
CA TYR A 34 -4.70 20.57 -7.82
C TYR A 34 -4.31 19.34 -8.66
N LEU A 35 -3.75 18.31 -8.03
CA LEU A 35 -3.48 17.02 -8.69
C LEU A 35 -4.76 16.38 -9.23
N LEU A 36 -5.87 16.43 -8.46
CA LEU A 36 -7.17 15.87 -8.88
C LEU A 36 -7.76 16.58 -10.11
N SER A 37 -7.43 17.85 -10.33
CA SER A 37 -7.93 18.65 -11.45
C SER A 37 -7.08 18.55 -12.72
N ASN A 38 -5.88 17.97 -12.65
CA ASN A 38 -4.91 17.96 -13.76
C ASN A 38 -4.44 16.53 -14.05
N ASP A 39 -5.10 15.86 -15.00
CA ASP A 39 -4.83 14.45 -15.33
C ASP A 39 -3.41 14.23 -15.85
N ASN A 40 -2.94 15.12 -16.73
CA ASN A 40 -1.58 15.07 -17.29
C ASN A 40 -0.50 15.18 -16.20
N LEU A 41 -0.76 15.97 -15.16
CA LEU A 41 0.15 16.10 -14.03
C LEU A 41 0.13 14.81 -13.19
N LEU A 42 -1.07 14.28 -12.92
CA LEU A 42 -1.27 13.08 -12.11
C LEU A 42 -0.66 11.83 -12.75
N GLU A 43 -0.54 11.80 -14.09
CA GLU A 43 0.18 10.75 -14.81
C GLU A 43 1.66 10.66 -14.38
N ASN A 44 2.30 11.81 -14.13
CA ASN A 44 3.70 11.92 -13.68
C ASN A 44 3.86 11.89 -12.16
N ILE A 45 2.78 11.71 -11.39
CA ILE A 45 2.85 11.55 -9.93
C ILE A 45 3.00 10.09 -9.57
N HIS A 46 3.99 9.76 -8.74
CA HIS A 46 4.20 8.41 -8.22
C HIS A 46 4.00 8.40 -6.71
N PHE A 47 3.07 7.60 -6.19
CA PHE A 47 2.92 7.46 -4.74
C PHE A 47 3.88 6.40 -4.24
N VAL A 48 4.80 6.76 -3.35
CA VAL A 48 5.88 5.87 -2.89
C VAL A 48 6.09 5.99 -1.38
N GLU A 49 6.77 5.00 -0.82
CA GLU A 49 7.39 5.08 0.50
C GLU A 49 8.84 5.57 0.41
N GLU A 50 9.35 6.10 1.52
CA GLU A 50 10.72 6.61 1.63
C GLU A 50 11.08 7.66 0.55
N ALA A 51 10.15 8.55 0.21
CA ALA A 51 10.29 9.51 -0.90
C ALA A 51 11.47 10.49 -0.75
N HIS A 52 12.06 10.61 0.44
CA HIS A 52 13.27 11.41 0.68
C HIS A 52 14.50 10.97 -0.13
N TYR A 53 14.55 9.75 -0.67
CA TYR A 53 15.60 9.31 -1.59
C TYR A 53 15.37 9.75 -3.04
N CYS A 54 14.14 10.17 -3.38
CA CYS A 54 13.80 10.55 -4.73
C CYS A 54 14.36 11.93 -5.09
N PRO A 55 14.74 12.16 -6.36
CA PRO A 55 15.32 13.43 -6.80
C PRO A 55 14.32 14.60 -6.74
N ARG A 56 13.02 14.31 -6.86
CA ARG A 56 11.94 15.30 -6.78
C ARG A 56 10.76 14.72 -6.01
N ALA A 57 10.58 15.13 -4.76
CA ALA A 57 9.59 14.52 -3.89
C ALA A 57 8.87 15.50 -2.97
N ILE A 58 7.63 15.15 -2.63
CA ILE A 58 6.85 15.78 -1.57
C ILE A 58 6.51 14.74 -0.51
N VAL A 59 6.78 15.08 0.75
CA VAL A 59 6.32 14.32 1.92
C VAL A 59 5.27 15.16 2.65
N MET A 60 4.09 14.62 2.85
CA MET A 60 3.01 15.26 3.63
C MET A 60 2.54 14.33 4.73
N SER A 61 2.14 14.88 5.88
CA SER A 61 1.71 14.08 7.03
C SER A 61 0.33 14.51 7.54
N SER A 62 -0.51 13.55 7.91
CA SER A 62 -1.77 13.78 8.60
C SER A 62 -1.55 14.16 10.06
N VAL A 63 -2.53 14.81 10.69
CA VAL A 63 -2.49 15.22 12.11
C VAL A 63 -2.21 14.03 13.03
N ASP A 64 -2.82 12.89 12.74
CA ASP A 64 -2.73 11.66 13.53
C ASP A 64 -1.41 10.87 13.34
N SER A 65 -0.48 11.38 12.52
CA SER A 65 0.84 10.77 12.30
C SER A 65 1.96 11.55 13.00
N THR A 66 3.08 10.90 13.29
CA THR A 66 4.25 11.53 13.93
C THR A 66 5.15 12.28 12.97
N GLY A 67 4.93 12.16 11.65
CA GLY A 67 5.78 12.75 10.61
C GLY A 67 5.76 14.28 10.54
N VAL A 68 6.73 14.86 9.83
CA VAL A 68 6.81 16.31 9.59
C VAL A 68 5.63 16.78 8.73
N PRO A 69 5.04 17.98 8.98
CA PRO A 69 3.84 18.42 8.25
C PRO A 69 3.97 18.43 6.74
N PHE A 70 5.10 18.93 6.24
CA PHE A 70 5.39 19.06 4.82
C PHE A 70 6.90 19.12 4.59
N ARG A 71 7.38 18.45 3.54
CA ARG A 71 8.74 18.59 3.04
C ARG A 71 8.78 18.42 1.54
N PHE A 72 9.62 19.20 0.89
CA PHE A 72 9.90 19.10 -0.53
C PHE A 72 11.38 18.90 -0.76
N TYR A 73 11.70 17.96 -1.64
CA TYR A 73 13.04 17.60 -2.06
C TYR A 73 13.17 17.85 -3.57
N LYS A 74 14.22 18.56 -3.98
CA LYS A 74 14.60 18.76 -5.39
C LYS A 74 16.12 18.77 -5.50
N GLY A 75 16.70 17.64 -5.86
CA GLY A 75 18.15 17.43 -5.83
C GLY A 75 18.71 17.73 -4.45
N ASN A 76 19.60 18.72 -4.35
CA ASN A 76 20.21 19.14 -3.08
C ASN A 76 19.34 20.12 -2.28
N ILE A 77 18.21 20.57 -2.82
CA ILE A 77 17.32 21.53 -2.16
C ILE A 77 16.31 20.75 -1.33
N MET A 78 16.25 21.09 -0.04
CA MET A 78 15.22 20.62 0.88
C MET A 78 14.54 21.83 1.50
N THR A 79 13.22 21.93 1.36
CA THR A 79 12.43 23.03 1.94
C THR A 79 11.18 22.53 2.62
N SER A 80 10.76 23.27 3.64
CA SER A 80 9.46 23.13 4.29
C SER A 80 8.45 24.15 3.79
N ASP A 81 8.73 24.90 2.72
CA ASP A 81 7.82 25.90 2.15
C ASP A 81 6.88 25.27 1.11
N ALA A 82 5.64 25.00 1.50
CA ALA A 82 4.65 24.37 0.65
C ALA A 82 4.21 25.25 -0.53
N GLU A 83 4.24 26.58 -0.39
CA GLU A 83 3.82 27.50 -1.45
C GLU A 83 4.84 27.52 -2.59
N LYS A 84 6.13 27.57 -2.26
CA LYS A 84 7.21 27.46 -3.26
C LYS A 84 7.21 26.11 -3.95
N SER A 85 6.99 25.02 -3.21
CA SER A 85 6.87 23.68 -3.79
C SER A 85 5.65 23.57 -4.71
N PHE A 86 4.53 24.19 -4.35
CA PHE A 86 3.35 24.25 -5.21
C PHE A 86 3.58 25.09 -6.47
N HIS A 87 4.38 26.15 -6.39
CA HIS A 87 4.82 26.88 -7.58
C HIS A 87 5.70 26.01 -8.49
N ASP A 88 6.67 25.28 -7.93
CA ASP A 88 7.55 24.39 -8.70
C ASP A 88 6.76 23.29 -9.42
N LEU A 89 5.80 22.67 -8.73
CA LEU A 89 4.90 21.66 -9.27
C LEU A 89 4.18 22.17 -10.52
N ARG A 90 3.67 23.41 -10.48
CA ARG A 90 2.93 24.03 -11.58
C ARG A 90 3.81 24.37 -12.79
N LEU A 91 5.08 24.70 -12.56
CA LEU A 91 6.02 25.05 -13.64
C LEU A 91 6.53 23.82 -14.39
N HIS A 92 6.62 22.66 -13.73
CA HIS A 92 7.18 21.44 -14.31
C HIS A 92 6.19 20.26 -14.20
N PRO A 93 5.07 20.29 -14.97
CA PRO A 93 4.03 19.27 -14.91
C PRO A 93 4.41 17.95 -15.61
N ASN A 94 5.41 17.99 -16.49
CA ASN A 94 5.87 16.85 -17.28
C ASN A 94 7.02 16.09 -16.60
N GLU A 95 7.49 16.58 -15.45
CA GLU A 95 8.56 15.94 -14.67
C GLU A 95 7.96 15.03 -13.60
N SER A 96 8.48 13.80 -13.47
CA SER A 96 8.08 12.86 -12.42
C SER A 96 8.21 13.50 -11.03
N MET A 97 7.18 13.33 -10.21
CA MET A 97 7.20 13.74 -8.82
C MET A 97 6.71 12.61 -7.91
N TYR A 98 7.50 12.33 -6.88
CA TYR A 98 7.23 11.27 -5.92
C TYR A 98 6.52 11.86 -4.70
N ILE A 99 5.39 11.28 -4.30
CA ILE A 99 4.59 11.75 -3.18
C ILE A 99 4.48 10.66 -2.13
N GLN A 100 4.86 10.99 -0.90
CA GLN A 100 4.62 10.18 0.28
C GLN A 100 3.59 10.86 1.17
N LEU A 101 2.57 10.10 1.56
CA LEU A 101 1.56 10.51 2.52
C LEU A 101 1.71 9.67 3.79
N ASN A 102 2.02 10.34 4.91
CA ASN A 102 2.10 9.70 6.21
C ASN A 102 0.75 9.83 6.93
N PHE A 103 0.10 8.71 7.20
CA PHE A 103 -1.18 8.65 7.90
C PHE A 103 -1.29 7.29 8.62
N PRO A 104 -2.12 7.17 9.67
CA PRO A 104 -2.31 5.88 10.35
C PRO A 104 -3.00 4.88 9.42
N ASN A 105 -2.21 4.06 8.75
CA ASN A 105 -2.65 3.14 7.70
C ASN A 105 -2.30 1.68 8.03
N ILE A 106 -2.47 1.27 9.29
CA ILE A 106 -2.20 -0.09 9.74
C ILE A 106 -3.53 -0.72 10.18
N PRO A 107 -4.05 -1.73 9.46
CA PRO A 107 -3.56 -2.29 8.19
C PRO A 107 -3.78 -1.34 6.99
N PRO A 108 -3.01 -1.51 5.90
CA PRO A 108 -3.09 -0.59 4.76
C PRO A 108 -4.41 -0.70 4.02
N SER A 109 -5.01 0.44 3.69
CA SER A 109 -6.24 0.49 2.91
C SER A 109 -6.02 -0.01 1.48
N GLN A 110 -7.06 -0.64 0.91
CA GLN A 110 -7.03 -1.10 -0.49
C GLN A 110 -6.76 0.04 -1.47
N GLN A 111 -7.29 1.24 -1.20
CA GLN A 111 -7.07 2.43 -2.03
C GLN A 111 -5.61 2.86 -2.05
N TYR A 112 -4.91 2.73 -0.91
CA TYR A 112 -3.49 3.05 -0.82
C TYR A 112 -2.64 2.02 -1.55
N LEU A 113 -2.91 0.72 -1.32
CA LEU A 113 -2.17 -0.36 -1.97
C LEU A 113 -2.32 -0.33 -3.50
N ALA A 114 -3.48 0.07 -4.01
CA ALA A 114 -3.72 0.19 -5.45
C ALA A 114 -2.88 1.26 -6.14
N VAL A 115 -2.34 2.23 -5.40
CA VAL A 115 -1.56 3.35 -5.95
C VAL A 115 -0.10 3.34 -5.55
N LEU A 116 0.31 2.43 -4.65
CA LEU A 116 1.66 2.36 -4.14
C LEU A 116 2.60 1.81 -5.22
N GLU A 117 3.63 2.58 -5.54
CA GLU A 117 4.66 2.26 -6.53
C GLU A 117 6.00 1.96 -5.83
N GLU A 118 6.80 1.06 -6.43
CA GLU A 118 8.16 0.81 -5.95
C GLU A 118 9.04 2.06 -6.13
N ASN A 119 9.81 2.41 -5.10
CA ASN A 119 10.72 3.54 -5.15
C ASN A 119 12.07 3.13 -5.81
N PRO A 120 12.38 3.60 -7.03
CA PRO A 120 13.59 3.18 -7.74
C PRO A 120 14.88 3.80 -7.16
N PHE A 121 14.77 4.81 -6.30
CA PHE A 121 15.90 5.51 -5.70
C PHE A 121 16.27 4.96 -4.32
N MET A 122 15.52 3.98 -3.82
CA MET A 122 15.87 3.31 -2.58
C MET A 122 17.24 2.62 -2.68
N PRO A 123 18.12 2.78 -1.67
CA PRO A 123 19.40 2.10 -1.67
C PRO A 123 19.24 0.58 -1.74
N LYS A 124 20.06 -0.08 -2.57
CA LYS A 124 19.91 -1.53 -2.83
C LYS A 124 20.04 -2.44 -1.63
N TYR A 125 20.67 -1.98 -0.55
CA TYR A 125 20.78 -2.72 0.70
C TYR A 125 19.53 -2.63 1.58
N LEU A 126 18.61 -1.68 1.31
CA LEU A 126 17.31 -1.54 1.97
C LEU A 126 16.17 -2.17 1.18
N HIS A 127 16.39 -2.48 -0.11
CA HIS A 127 15.46 -3.32 -0.85
C HIS A 127 15.37 -4.66 -0.13
N ILE A 128 14.17 -4.99 0.36
CA ILE A 128 13.83 -6.28 0.94
C ILE A 128 14.43 -7.34 0.02
N SER A 129 15.33 -8.16 0.56
CA SER A 129 15.98 -9.19 -0.22
C SER A 129 14.89 -10.05 -0.84
N GLU A 130 15.06 -10.50 -2.08
CA GLU A 130 14.14 -11.47 -2.71
C GLU A 130 13.89 -12.68 -1.79
N ARG A 131 14.90 -13.01 -0.97
CA ARG A 131 14.81 -14.01 0.10
C ARG A 131 13.82 -13.65 1.22
N ASP A 132 13.80 -12.41 1.68
CA ASP A 132 12.90 -11.96 2.75
C ASP A 132 11.45 -11.94 2.26
N ARG A 133 11.24 -11.59 0.97
CA ARG A 133 9.93 -11.70 0.32
C ARG A 133 9.45 -13.15 0.26
N LEU A 134 10.31 -14.07 -0.17
CA LEU A 134 9.98 -15.50 -0.21
C LEU A 134 9.63 -16.04 1.18
N ILE A 135 10.37 -15.64 2.22
CA ILE A 135 10.07 -16.01 3.60
C ILE A 135 8.70 -15.47 4.04
N ALA A 136 8.39 -14.22 3.73
CA ALA A 136 7.08 -13.62 4.06
C ALA A 136 5.92 -14.32 3.33
N GLU A 137 6.09 -14.64 2.04
CA GLU A 137 5.11 -15.39 1.25
C GLU A 137 4.91 -16.81 1.80
N GLU A 138 5.99 -17.50 2.17
CA GLU A 138 5.95 -18.82 2.79
C GLU A 138 5.24 -18.79 4.15
N MET A 139 5.57 -17.81 5.00
CA MET A 139 4.92 -17.63 6.30
C MET A 139 3.42 -17.34 6.15
N LEU A 140 3.02 -16.52 5.17
CA LEU A 140 1.62 -16.22 4.90
C LEU A 140 0.85 -17.47 4.44
N ASN A 141 1.42 -18.23 3.49
CA ASN A 141 0.83 -19.46 2.99
C ASN A 141 0.66 -20.49 4.12
N ASN A 142 1.69 -20.67 4.96
CA ASN A 142 1.63 -21.58 6.11
C ASN A 142 0.55 -21.15 7.10
N SER A 143 0.40 -19.85 7.36
CA SER A 143 -0.62 -19.30 8.26
C SER A 143 -2.05 -19.51 7.71
N LEU A 144 -2.26 -19.30 6.40
CA LEU A 144 -3.55 -19.55 5.75
C LEU A 144 -3.92 -21.03 5.79
N LEU A 145 -2.95 -21.92 5.52
CA LEU A 145 -3.16 -23.37 5.59
C LEU A 145 -3.53 -23.82 7.00
N ALA A 146 -2.80 -23.36 8.01
CA ALA A 146 -3.09 -23.68 9.41
C ALA A 146 -4.50 -23.20 9.81
N PHE A 147 -4.89 -21.99 9.40
CA PHE A 147 -6.23 -21.47 9.65
C PHE A 147 -7.33 -22.28 8.96
N GLN A 148 -7.11 -22.72 7.71
CA GLN A 148 -8.04 -23.58 6.99
C GLN A 148 -8.17 -24.96 7.63
N GLU A 149 -7.07 -25.56 8.07
CA GLU A 149 -7.07 -26.84 8.78
C GLU A 149 -7.86 -26.74 10.09
N GLU A 150 -7.58 -25.71 10.90
CA GLU A 150 -8.25 -25.49 12.18
C GLU A 150 -9.76 -25.28 11.98
N LYS A 151 -10.15 -24.49 10.96
CA LYS A 151 -11.54 -24.29 10.61
C LYS A 151 -12.23 -25.61 10.21
N LEU A 152 -11.59 -26.44 9.39
CA LEU A 152 -12.15 -27.72 8.97
C LEU A 152 -12.30 -28.69 10.14
N LEU A 153 -11.29 -28.80 11.01
CA LEU A 153 -11.38 -29.63 12.22
C LEU A 153 -12.56 -29.21 13.10
N LYS A 154 -12.74 -27.90 13.30
CA LYS A 154 -13.87 -27.38 14.05
C LYS A 154 -15.23 -27.72 13.42
N GLU A 155 -15.35 -27.62 12.09
CA GLU A 155 -16.58 -27.99 11.38
C GLU A 155 -16.84 -29.51 11.39
N ILE A 156 -15.78 -30.33 11.44
CA ILE A 156 -15.87 -31.79 11.60
C ILE A 156 -16.39 -32.14 13.00
N ASP A 157 -15.84 -31.52 14.04
CA ASP A 157 -16.29 -31.70 15.43
C ASP A 157 -17.77 -31.27 15.57
N ASP A 158 -18.16 -30.13 14.99
CA ASP A 158 -19.55 -29.67 14.95
C ASP A 158 -20.48 -30.66 14.22
N ALA A 159 -19.99 -31.35 13.18
CA ALA A 159 -20.76 -32.36 12.45
C ALA A 159 -20.93 -33.64 13.27
N LEU A 160 -19.90 -34.04 14.03
CA LEU A 160 -19.95 -35.17 14.95
C LEU A 160 -20.95 -34.91 16.09
N ASP A 161 -20.92 -33.73 16.69
CA ASP A 161 -21.84 -33.33 17.75
C ASP A 161 -23.31 -33.34 17.28
N LYS A 162 -23.55 -33.00 16.02
CA LYS A 162 -24.89 -33.00 15.39
C LYS A 162 -25.30 -34.35 14.80
N GLY A 163 -24.40 -35.34 14.79
CA GLY A 163 -24.64 -36.64 14.16
C GLY A 163 -24.77 -36.61 12.63
N ASP A 164 -24.27 -35.55 11.98
CA ASP A 164 -24.37 -35.35 10.53
C ASP A 164 -23.26 -36.10 9.78
N LYS A 165 -23.57 -37.35 9.41
CA LYS A 165 -22.62 -38.25 8.73
C LYS A 165 -22.19 -37.73 7.36
N GLU A 166 -23.10 -37.15 6.56
CA GLU A 166 -22.75 -36.69 5.21
C GLU A 166 -21.77 -35.52 5.27
N LYS A 167 -22.02 -34.59 6.19
CA LYS A 167 -21.15 -33.44 6.41
C LYS A 167 -19.79 -33.86 6.97
N PHE A 168 -19.76 -34.83 7.89
CA PHE A 168 -18.51 -35.40 8.41
C PHE A 168 -17.64 -35.99 7.30
N TYR A 169 -18.19 -36.83 6.42
CA TYR A 169 -17.43 -37.46 5.34
C TYR A 169 -16.93 -36.44 4.30
N SER A 170 -17.75 -35.45 3.95
CA SER A 170 -17.34 -34.43 2.99
C SER A 170 -16.21 -33.54 3.51
N LEU A 171 -16.30 -33.08 4.76
CA LEU A 171 -15.25 -32.26 5.40
C LEU A 171 -13.97 -33.06 5.66
N SER A 172 -14.08 -34.34 6.04
CA SER A 172 -12.92 -35.22 6.25
C SER A 172 -12.15 -35.48 4.95
N ASN A 173 -12.86 -35.69 3.83
CA ASN A 173 -12.24 -35.82 2.51
C ASN A 173 -11.54 -34.53 2.08
N LEU A 174 -12.15 -33.37 2.37
CA LEU A 174 -11.57 -32.07 2.06
C LEU A 174 -10.27 -31.84 2.87
N LEU A 175 -10.27 -32.15 4.16
CA LEU A 175 -9.10 -32.10 5.03
C LEU A 175 -7.98 -33.02 4.53
N GLN A 176 -8.32 -34.25 4.11
CA GLN A 176 -7.35 -35.21 3.59
C GLN A 176 -6.70 -34.72 2.29
N THR A 177 -7.49 -34.11 1.40
CA THR A 177 -7.01 -33.50 0.16
C THR A 177 -6.09 -32.30 0.44
N LEU A 178 -6.45 -31.47 1.42
CA LEU A 178 -5.63 -30.34 1.86
C LEU A 178 -4.27 -30.82 2.36
N LYS A 179 -4.24 -31.83 3.26
CA LYS A 179 -3.00 -32.42 3.80
C LYS A 179 -2.12 -33.14 2.76
N GLN A 180 -2.72 -33.71 1.71
CA GLN A 180 -1.95 -34.34 0.62
C GLN A 180 -1.26 -33.30 -0.24
N THR A 181 -1.93 -32.18 -0.51
CA THR A 181 -1.35 -31.05 -1.25
C THR A 181 -0.16 -30.44 -0.49
N THR A 182 -0.22 -30.35 0.84
CA THR A 182 0.86 -29.81 1.68
C THR A 182 2.09 -30.71 1.78
N LYS A 183 1.99 -32.02 1.50
CA LYS A 183 3.14 -32.95 1.56
C LYS A 183 3.98 -33.00 0.27
N ASN A 184 3.45 -32.46 -0.83
CA ASN A 184 4.06 -32.56 -2.17
C ASN A 184 4.72 -31.24 -2.63
N VAL A 185 4.80 -30.24 -1.74
CA VAL A 185 5.54 -28.98 -1.90
C VAL A 185 6.71 -29.02 -0.93
#